data_AF-A0A2G7SR93-F1
#
_entry.id   AF-A0A2G7SR93-F1
#
_cell.length_a   1.000
_cell.length_b   1.000
_cell.length_c   1.000
_cell.angle_alpha   90.00
_cell.angle_beta   90.00
_cell.angle_gamma   90.00
#
_symmetry.space_group_name_H-M   'P 1'
#
loop_
_entity.id
_entity.type
_entity.pdbx_description
1 polymer ?
#
loop_
_entity_poly.entity_id
_entity_poly.type
_entity_poly.pdbx_seq_one_letter_code
_entity_poly.pdbx_strand_id
1 'polypeptide(L)' 'MRFDLTDLQLFVHILDCGTLTAAAGRAHMTLASASERVRGMEAQLG' A
#
# COMPACT_ATOMS: atom_id res chain seq x y z
N MET A 1 -3.60 -12.34 9.30
CA MET A 1 -4.08 -11.12 10.00
C MET A 1 -4.86 -10.30 8.99
N ARG A 2 -5.85 -9.49 9.43
CA ARG A 2 -6.69 -8.69 8.51
C ARG A 2 -5.86 -7.72 7.66
N PHE A 3 -4.71 -7.29 8.13
CA PHE A 3 -3.67 -6.58 7.38
C PHE A 3 -2.32 -7.17 7.75
N ASP A 4 -1.36 -7.22 6.82
CA ASP A 4 0.03 -7.51 7.16
C ASP A 4 0.82 -6.22 7.45
N LEU A 5 2.05 -6.34 7.96
CA LEU A 5 2.89 -5.18 8.27
C LEU A 5 3.25 -4.38 7.00
N THR A 6 3.38 -5.06 5.86
CA THR A 6 3.68 -4.43 4.57
C THR A 6 2.55 -3.52 4.15
N ASP A 7 1.30 -3.94 4.33
CA ASP A 7 0.11 -3.15 4.01
C ASP A 7 0.04 -1.88 4.86
N LEU A 8 0.32 -1.98 6.16
CA LEU A 8 0.35 -0.82 7.06
C LEU A 8 1.50 0.14 6.73
N GLN A 9 2.69 -0.38 6.41
CA GLN A 9 3.83 0.46 5.99
C GLN A 9 3.57 1.14 4.65
N LEU A 10 2.98 0.42 3.69
CA LEU A 10 2.56 0.98 2.41
C LEU A 10 1.57 2.13 2.62
N PHE A 11 0.60 1.96 3.54
CA PHE A 11 -0.36 3.01 3.86
C PHE A 11 0.30 4.28 4.42
N VAL A 12 1.25 4.13 5.35
CA VAL A 12 2.05 5.27 5.86
C VAL A 12 2.82 5.95 4.72
N HIS A 13 3.47 5.18 3.84
CA HIS A 13 4.17 5.74 2.69
C HIS A 13 3.25 6.46 1.70
N ILE A 14 2.01 5.99 1.51
CA ILE A 14 1.01 6.68 0.68
C ILE A 14 0.67 8.05 1.28
N LEU A 15 0.46 8.13 2.60
CA LEU A 15 0.17 9.38 3.29
C LEU A 15 1.35 10.36 3.21
N ASP A 16 2.57 9.88 3.39
CA ASP A 16 3.77 10.72 3.36
C ASP A 16 4.11 11.24 1.95
N CYS A 17 3.91 10.41 0.93
CA CYS A 17 4.26 10.73 -0.45
C CYS A 17 3.14 11.46 -1.20
N GLY A 18 1.89 11.33 -0.76
CA GLY A 18 0.70 11.84 -1.46
C GLY A 18 0.36 11.14 -2.79
N THR A 19 1.19 10.21 -3.26
CA THR A 19 0.95 9.43 -4.49
C THR A 19 1.36 7.97 -4.33
N LEU A 20 0.60 7.06 -4.94
CA LEU A 20 0.87 5.62 -4.88
C LEU A 20 2.18 5.24 -5.58
N THR A 21 2.53 5.92 -6.67
CA THR A 21 3.78 5.66 -7.42
C THR A 21 5.02 5.93 -6.57
N ALA A 22 5.06 7.06 -5.86
CA ALA A 22 6.18 7.38 -4.98
C ALA A 22 6.19 6.48 -3.73
N ALA A 23 5.02 6.13 -3.18
CA ALA A 23 4.90 5.19 -2.08
C ALA A 23 5.41 3.79 -2.44
N ALA A 24 5.07 3.28 -3.63
CA ALA A 24 5.57 1.99 -4.13
C ALA A 24 7.10 1.98 -4.23
N GLY A 25 7.69 3.07 -4.72
CA GLY A 25 9.15 3.25 -4.74
C GLY A 25 9.78 3.21 -3.35
N ARG A 26 9.19 3.90 -2.36
CA ARG A 26 9.67 3.88 -0.96
C ARG A 26 9.51 2.53 -0.28
N ALA A 27 8.45 1.80 -0.61
CA ALA A 27 8.17 0.48 -0.08
C ALA A 27 8.89 -0.65 -0.84
N HIS A 28 9.82 -0.32 -1.75
CA HIS A 28 10.57 -1.27 -2.58
C HIS A 28 9.68 -2.27 -3.35
N MET A 29 8.53 -1.82 -3.83
CA MET A 29 7.58 -2.62 -4.59
C MET A 29 7.20 -1.98 -5.92
N THR A 30 6.68 -2.79 -6.84
CA THR A 30 6.12 -2.27 -8.09
C THR A 30 4.81 -1.54 -7.83
N LEU A 31 4.47 -0.57 -8.69
CA LEU A 31 3.16 0.11 -8.63
C LEU A 31 2.00 -0.89 -8.73
N ALA A 32 2.13 -1.93 -9.55
CA ALA A 32 1.12 -2.98 -9.68
C ALA A 32 0.90 -3.72 -8.35
N SER A 33 1.98 -4.15 -7.69
CA SER A 33 1.89 -4.84 -6.39
C SER A 33 1.32 -3.93 -5.30
N ALA A 34 1.74 -2.67 -5.24
CA ALA A 34 1.17 -1.69 -4.33
C ALA A 34 -0.34 -1.50 -4.54
N SER A 35 -0.76 -1.44 -5.81
CA SER A 35 -2.16 -1.26 -6.18
C SER A 35 -3.03 -2.47 -5.84
N GLU A 36 -2.52 -3.70 -6.01
CA GLU A 36 -3.21 -4.92 -5.57
C GLU A 36 -3.36 -4.99 -4.05
N ARG A 37 -2.31 -4.65 -3.31
CA ARG A 37 -2.37 -4.59 -1.84
C ARG A 37 -3.42 -3.61 -1.35
N VAL A 38 -3.41 -2.38 -1.87
CA VAL A 38 -4.43 -1.37 -1.51
C VAL A 38 -5.84 -1.87 -1.83
N ARG A 39 -6.07 -2.48 -3.01
CA ARG A 39 -7.37 -3.09 -3.33
C ARG A 39 -7.76 -4.20 -2.36
N GLY A 40 -6.81 -5.04 -1.96
CA GLY A 40 -7.02 -6.08 -0.96
C GLY A 40 -7.43 -5.48 0.39
N MET A 41 -6.75 -4.41 0.81
CA MET A 41 -7.09 -3.69 2.04
C MET A 41 -8.51 -3.10 1.99
N GLU A 42 -8.87 -2.44 0.88
CA GLU A 42 -10.21 -1.87 0.66
C GLU A 42 -11.30 -2.96 0.69
N ALA A 43 -11.06 -4.08 0.01
CA ALA A 43 -12.00 -5.21 -0.02
C ALA A 43 -12.19 -5.87 1.35
N GLN A 44 -11.19 -5.81 2.22
CA GLN A 44 -11.28 -6.31 3.60
C GLN A 44 -11.95 -5.33 4.57
N LEU A 45 -12.00 -4.03 4.24
CA LEU A 45 -12.67 -2.99 5.03
C LEU A 45 -14.14 -2.80 4.65
N GLY A 46 -14.49 -3.08 3.38
CA GLY A 46 -15.86 -3.24 2.92
C GLY A 46 -16.57 -4.46 3.52
#